data_AF-A0A0R2CVX2-F1
#
_entry.id   AF-A0A0R2CVX2-F1
#
_cell.length_a   1.000
_cell.length_b   1.000
_cell.length_c   1.000
_cell.angle_alpha   90.00
_cell.angle_beta   90.00
_cell.angle_gamma   90.00
#
_symmetry.space_group_name_H-M   'P 1'
#
loop_
_entity.id
_entity.type
_entity.pdbx_description
1 polymer ?
#
loop_
_entity_poly.entity_id
_entity_poly.type
_entity_poly.pdbx_seq_one_letter_code
_entity_poly.pdbx_strand_id
1 'polypeptide(L)'
;MNNTVIERTEARIEKNTEWRLSNQKNGNFLDVVFCKELENTMKKKRNFSFNRFESEQLNNLHSLVSNLNGNFKLVLDEKVIGLDFLPLSADVASELIVAQD
;
A
#
# COMPACT_ATOMS: atom_id res chain seq x y z
N MET A 1 4.50 22.46 10.03
CA MET A 1 4.27 22.32 8.57
C MET A 1 5.12 21.17 8.07
N ASN A 2 4.47 20.05 7.72
CA ASN A 2 5.10 18.94 7.02
C ASN A 2 5.21 19.34 5.55
N ASN A 3 6.43 19.61 5.07
CA ASN A 3 6.68 19.94 3.67
C ASN A 3 6.91 18.65 2.88
N THR A 4 6.05 17.66 3.09
CA THR A 4 6.11 16.39 2.39
C THR A 4 5.18 16.48 1.18
N VAL A 5 5.74 16.29 -0.01
CA VAL A 5 5.01 16.24 -1.27
C VAL A 5 4.79 14.79 -1.64
N ILE A 6 3.57 14.44 -2.04
CA ILE A 6 3.21 13.09 -2.50
C ILE A 6 2.92 13.16 -4.01
N GLU A 7 3.69 12.44 -4.80
CA GLU A 7 3.58 12.41 -6.26
C GLU A 7 3.43 10.97 -6.75
N ARG A 8 2.52 10.72 -7.69
CA ARG A 8 2.43 9.42 -8.38
C ARG A 8 3.33 9.45 -9.61
N THR A 9 4.24 8.50 -9.75
CA THR A 9 5.27 8.49 -10.80
C THR A 9 4.88 7.68 -12.05
N GLU A 10 3.58 7.66 -12.36
CA GLU A 10 2.88 6.83 -13.36
C GLU A 10 2.78 5.32 -13.07
N ALA A 11 1.54 4.82 -13.13
CA ALA A 11 1.22 3.40 -13.24
C ALA A 11 0.74 3.14 -14.67
N ARG A 12 1.59 2.56 -15.52
CA ARG A 12 1.07 1.93 -16.76
C ARG A 12 0.22 0.73 -16.35
N ILE A 13 -0.80 0.38 -17.14
CA ILE A 13 -1.80 -0.66 -16.80
C ILE A 13 -1.15 -2.00 -16.35
N GLU A 14 0.04 -2.32 -16.87
CA GLU A 14 0.80 -3.54 -16.58
C GLU A 14 1.95 -3.37 -15.59
N LYS A 15 2.14 -2.19 -15.01
CA LYS A 15 3.25 -1.90 -14.09
C LYS A 15 2.76 -1.67 -12.66
N ASN A 16 3.70 -1.79 -11.72
CA ASN A 16 3.48 -1.43 -10.32
C ASN A 16 3.05 0.03 -10.20
N THR A 17 2.27 0.33 -9.18
CA THR A 17 1.92 1.73 -8.87
C THR A 17 2.99 2.29 -7.96
N GLU A 18 3.66 3.35 -8.41
CA GLU A 18 4.75 3.99 -7.68
C GLU A 18 4.34 5.38 -7.21
N TRP A 19 4.61 5.64 -5.94
CA TRP A 19 4.43 6.93 -5.30
C TRP A 19 5.75 7.39 -4.70
N ARG A 20 6.04 8.67 -4.85
CA ARG A 20 7.18 9.32 -4.21
C ARG A 20 6.68 10.27 -3.15
N LEU A 21 7.16 10.08 -1.92
CA LEU A 21 6.95 10.99 -0.82
C LEU A 21 8.26 11.75 -0.57
N SER A 22 8.31 13.02 -0.93
CA SER A 22 9.52 13.85 -0.87
C SER A 22 9.42 14.88 0.25
N ASN A 23 10.41 14.93 1.13
CA ASN A 23 10.53 16.00 2.12
C ASN A 23 11.33 17.16 1.54
N GLN A 24 10.66 18.29 1.28
CA GLN A 24 11.29 19.46 0.67
C GLN A 24 12.34 20.13 1.57
N LYS A 25 12.36 19.87 2.88
CA LYS A 25 13.32 20.51 3.80
C LYS A 25 14.69 19.86 3.77
N ASN A 26 14.75 18.53 3.69
CA ASN A 26 16.02 17.78 3.70
C ASN A 26 16.37 17.21 2.31
N GLY A 27 15.45 17.26 1.34
CA GLY A 27 15.64 16.73 -0.01
C GLY A 27 15.54 15.20 -0.09
N ASN A 28 15.24 14.52 1.03
CA ASN A 28 15.13 13.07 1.08
C ASN A 28 13.74 12.60 0.63
N PHE A 29 13.67 11.39 0.09
CA PHE A 29 12.41 10.80 -0.35
C PHE A 29 12.24 9.33 0.03
N LEU A 30 10.98 8.91 0.03
CA LEU A 30 10.56 7.52 0.09
C LEU A 30 9.76 7.18 -1.17
N ASP A 31 10.26 6.23 -1.95
CA ASP A 31 9.50 5.61 -3.03
C ASP A 31 8.69 4.45 -2.46
N VAL A 32 7.37 4.49 -2.60
CA VAL A 32 6.43 3.45 -2.20
C VAL A 32 5.90 2.78 -3.46
N VAL A 33 6.23 1.50 -3.62
CA VAL A 33 5.87 0.70 -4.79
C VAL A 33 4.82 -0.33 -4.40
N PHE A 34 3.59 -0.17 -4.89
CA PHE A 34 2.55 -1.17 -4.77
C PHE A 34 2.61 -2.14 -5.94
N CYS A 35 2.87 -3.42 -5.63
CA CYS A 35 2.98 -4.45 -6.65
C CYS A 35 1.65 -4.68 -7.37
N LYS A 36 1.70 -4.88 -8.69
CA LYS A 36 0.49 -5.11 -9.50
C LYS A 36 -0.25 -6.40 -9.09
N GLU A 37 0.49 -7.42 -8.69
CA GLU A 37 -0.05 -8.68 -8.20
C GLU A 37 -0.90 -8.47 -6.94
N LEU A 38 -0.39 -7.69 -5.98
CA LEU A 38 -1.13 -7.31 -4.77
C LEU A 38 -2.42 -6.57 -5.11
N GLU A 39 -2.36 -5.59 -6.01
CA GLU A 39 -3.55 -4.86 -6.50
C GLU A 39 -4.59 -5.84 -7.05
N ASN A 40 -4.16 -6.77 -7.91
CA ASN A 40 -5.03 -7.75 -8.52
C ASN A 40 -5.63 -8.72 -7.49
N THR A 41 -4.84 -9.20 -6.54
CA THR A 41 -5.31 -10.08 -5.47
C THR A 41 -6.32 -9.38 -4.57
N MET A 42 -6.05 -8.14 -4.18
CA MET A 42 -6.97 -7.34 -3.39
C MET A 42 -8.28 -7.05 -4.14
N LYS A 43 -8.22 -6.78 -5.45
CA LYS A 43 -9.41 -6.59 -6.29
C LYS A 43 -10.26 -7.85 -6.47
N LYS A 44 -9.65 -9.03 -6.44
CA LYS A 44 -10.36 -10.32 -6.55
C LYS A 44 -11.13 -10.68 -5.27
N LYS A 45 -10.74 -10.11 -4.12
CA LYS A 45 -11.38 -10.37 -2.84
C LYS A 45 -12.59 -9.44 -2.65
N ARG A 46 -13.76 -10.01 -2.33
CA ARG A 46 -14.99 -9.23 -2.08
C ARG A 46 -14.77 -8.24 -0.93
N ASN A 47 -15.37 -7.05 -1.04
CA ASN A 47 -15.40 -5.99 -0.02
C ASN A 47 -14.08 -5.24 0.26
N PHE A 48 -13.07 -5.34 -0.61
CA PHE A 48 -11.82 -4.61 -0.42
C PHE A 48 -11.58 -3.56 -1.52
N SER A 49 -11.15 -2.38 -1.11
CA SER A 49 -10.79 -1.28 -2.01
C SER A 49 -9.28 -1.08 -1.96
N PHE A 50 -8.60 -1.48 -3.04
CA PHE A 50 -7.17 -1.22 -3.19
C PHE A 50 -6.84 0.27 -3.06
N ASN A 51 -7.68 1.15 -3.60
CA ASN A 51 -7.48 2.60 -3.51
C ASN A 51 -7.56 3.11 -2.05
N ARG A 52 -8.43 2.51 -1.23
CA ARG A 52 -8.51 2.83 0.20
C ARG A 52 -7.24 2.37 0.91
N PHE A 53 -6.81 1.13 0.66
CA PHE A 53 -5.57 0.60 1.21
C PHE A 53 -4.36 1.47 0.84
N GLU A 54 -4.21 1.80 -0.45
CA GLU A 54 -3.17 2.68 -0.97
C GLU A 54 -3.15 4.02 -0.22
N SER A 55 -4.31 4.67 -0.08
CA SER A 55 -4.44 5.95 0.63
C SER A 55 -4.06 5.84 2.11
N GLU A 56 -4.49 4.78 2.79
CA GLU A 56 -4.17 4.54 4.21
C GLU A 56 -2.67 4.34 4.41
N GLN A 57 -2.01 3.56 3.54
CA GLN A 57 -0.55 3.36 3.62
C GLN A 57 0.20 4.68 3.39
N LEU A 58 -0.17 5.44 2.35
CA LEU A 58 0.49 6.72 2.05
C LEU A 58 0.33 7.73 3.19
N ASN A 59 -0.86 7.82 3.81
CA ASN A 59 -1.11 8.70 4.94
C ASN A 59 -0.26 8.34 6.17
N ASN A 60 -0.13 7.04 6.48
CA ASN A 60 0.71 6.57 7.58
C ASN A 60 2.19 6.92 7.32
N LEU A 61 2.68 6.62 6.11
CA LEU A 61 4.08 6.85 5.71
C LEU A 61 4.45 8.34 5.61
N HIS A 62 3.49 9.20 5.24
CA HIS A 62 3.68 10.65 5.13
C HIS A 62 4.24 11.27 6.42
N SER A 63 3.82 10.78 7.59
CA SER A 63 4.34 11.25 8.88
C SER A 63 5.83 10.92 9.09
N LEU A 64 6.28 9.76 8.60
CA LEU A 64 7.62 9.21 8.80
C LEU A 64 8.68 9.86 7.90
N VAL A 65 8.26 10.32 6.71
CA VAL A 65 9.15 10.93 5.71
C VAL A 65 9.87 12.18 6.23
N SER A 66 9.27 12.87 7.18
CA SER A 66 9.87 14.03 7.86
C SER A 66 11.20 13.73 8.57
N ASN A 67 11.39 12.49 9.02
CA ASN A 67 12.53 12.06 9.83
C ASN A 67 13.55 11.20 9.05
N LEU A 68 13.38 11.06 7.73
CA LEU A 68 14.29 10.26 6.92
C LEU A 68 15.67 10.91 6.83
N ASN A 69 16.70 10.11 7.05
CA ASN A 69 18.12 10.49 6.95
C ASN A 69 18.75 10.11 5.61
N GLY A 70 17.95 9.62 4.65
CA GLY A 70 18.39 9.22 3.32
C GLY A 70 17.21 8.90 2.42
N ASN A 71 17.53 8.44 1.21
CA ASN A 71 16.54 8.04 0.21
C ASN A 71 16.25 6.55 0.32
N PHE A 72 14.97 6.20 0.39
CA PHE A 72 14.54 4.82 0.61
C PHE A 72 13.50 4.38 -0.42
N LYS A 73 13.38 3.06 -0.56
CA LYS A 73 12.35 2.41 -1.36
C LYS A 73 11.66 1.34 -0.52
N LEU A 74 10.34 1.45 -0.41
CA LEU A 74 9.47 0.47 0.22
C LEU A 74 8.67 -0.24 -0.88
N VAL A 75 8.84 -1.55 -0.99
CA VAL A 75 8.08 -2.39 -1.90
C VAL A 75 6.99 -3.10 -1.10
N LEU A 76 5.74 -2.85 -1.47
CA LEU A 76 4.56 -3.45 -0.88
C LEU A 76 4.06 -4.56 -1.80
N ASP A 77 4.39 -5.80 -1.42
CA ASP A 77 3.93 -7.04 -2.05
C ASP A 77 3.15 -7.90 -1.03
N GLU A 78 2.62 -9.04 -1.48
CA GLU A 78 1.86 -9.96 -0.61
C GLU A 78 2.68 -10.53 0.55
N LYS A 79 4.00 -10.66 0.38
CA LYS A 79 4.88 -11.22 1.43
C LYS A 79 5.10 -10.22 2.56
N VAL A 80 5.14 -8.92 2.22
CA VAL A 80 5.37 -7.83 3.18
C VAL A 80 4.09 -7.47 3.95
N ILE A 81 2.93 -7.50 3.29
CA ILE A 81 1.67 -7.06 3.90
C ILE A 81 1.06 -8.12 4.83
N GLY A 82 1.43 -9.39 4.65
CA GLY A 82 0.90 -10.51 5.44
C GLY A 82 -0.56 -10.82 5.10
N LEU A 83 -0.97 -12.07 5.31
CA LEU A 83 -2.32 -12.52 5.00
C LEU A 83 -3.40 -11.82 5.86
N ASP A 84 -3.03 -11.32 7.03
CA ASP A 84 -3.95 -10.68 8.00
C ASP A 84 -4.49 -9.31 7.54
N PHE A 85 -3.79 -8.65 6.62
CA PHE A 85 -4.27 -7.41 5.97
C PHE A 85 -5.03 -7.68 4.67
N LEU A 86 -5.03 -8.93 4.20
CA LEU A 86 -5.78 -9.34 3.03
C LEU A 86 -7.13 -9.91 3.48
N PRO A 87 -8.26 -9.56 2.83
CA PRO A 87 -9.54 -10.15 3.17
C PRO A 87 -9.49 -11.68 3.10
N LEU A 88 -10.27 -12.34 3.94
CA LEU A 88 -10.52 -13.78 3.77
C LEU A 88 -11.08 -14.01 2.36
N SER A 89 -10.60 -15.04 1.65
CA SER A 89 -11.24 -15.42 0.38
C SER A 89 -12.69 -15.84 0.68
N ALA A 90 -13.58 -15.71 -0.31
CA ALA A 90 -15.01 -16.01 -0.11
C ALA A 90 -15.23 -17.43 0.43
N ASP A 91 -14.39 -18.36 -0.02
CA ASP A 91 -14.33 -19.77 0.36
C ASP A 91 -13.95 -19.93 1.84
N VAL A 92 -12.90 -19.25 2.30
CA VAL A 92 -12.49 -19.28 3.72
C VAL A 92 -13.48 -18.53 4.63
N ALA A 93 -14.09 -17.46 4.12
CA ALA A 93 -15.12 -16.72 4.86
C ALA A 93 -16.40 -17.56 5.06
N SER A 94 -16.76 -18.42 4.09
CA SER A 94 -17.93 -19.29 4.22
C SER A 94 -17.81 -20.35 5.31
N GLU A 95 -16.60 -20.90 5.52
CA GLU A 95 -16.35 -21.87 6.59
C GLU A 95 -16.47 -21.25 8.00
N LEU A 96 -16.11 -19.98 8.15
CA LEU A 96 -16.22 -19.24 9.41
C LEU A 96 -17.67 -18.86 9.78
N ILE A 97 -18.57 -18.80 8.79
CA ILE A 97 -20.00 -18.57 9.02
C ILE A 97 -20.69 -19.85 9.50
N VAL A 98 -20.22 -21.02 9.04
CA VAL A 98 -20.80 -22.33 9.40
C VAL A 98 -20.29 -22.82 10.76
N ALA A 99 -19.11 -22.39 11.21
CA ALA A 99 -18.52 -22.80 12.49
C ALA A 99 -19.17 -22.16 13.75
N GLN A 100 -20.33 -21.50 13.62
CA GLN A 100 -21.06 -20.85 14.72
C GLN A 100 -22.33 -21.59 15.20
N ASP A 101 -22.57 -22.83 14.76
CA ASP A 101 -23.61 -23.72 15.33
C ASP A 101 -23.04 -24.82 16.23
#